data_AF-A0A919LZJ6-F1
#
_entry.id   AF-A0A919LZJ6-F1
#
_cell.length_a   1.000
_cell.length_b   1.000
_cell.length_c   1.000
_cell.angle_alpha   90.00
_cell.angle_beta   90.00
_cell.angle_gamma   90.00
#
_symmetry.space_group_name_H-M   'P 1'
#
loop_
_entity.id
_entity.type
_entity.pdbx_description
1 polymer ?
#
loop_
_entity_poly.entity_id
_entity_poly.type
_entity_poly.pdbx_seq_one_letter_code
_entity_poly.pdbx_strand_id
1 'polypeptide(L)'
;MGESKALLIDTGATKDTLSFPLYHVVDSLLHKFYGTDFSKAELVVAHTHSHGDHHAADIQFKNKSNTKVVGLDVADVQSFFNITNWPDQFQEYNLGNRIIDLIPIPGHQRASIAFYDRETEFLFSGDTFYPGRLYVEDWQAFTKSIQRLVDFTKNHSVRNFIGNHIEMTRTPGKDYPTGTIYQPEEHPLLLTSKDIQVLNDSLRKTGDLVRRIVCNDFIVFPTYESLPRESNIENSAIATLNLEGYPDFMKSEDNGVWVTNEGRIEKLEFGKLKPVFSVSIPQPCGVMATGFSSLWVANCKDESVYRIDLKTGKILVVIKTGLADKDGELSIAASDDGIWLLTKEEGELSKIDPRTNRVTLHIKVEPNSYAVAFGFGALWITNTKNNSVQQVDLKKNSVVASIKVGKEPRFLAVGRNGIWTLNQEDGTVSKIDPVTKEVKTIDVDVEGSGGDIAVGDKYVYVRAKKTLLSVIDPERGKVTARYGPIAGSGAVAVEHGHVWVTAHDINKVWVLKE
;
A
#
# COMPACT_ATOMS: atom_id res chain seq x y z
N MET A 1 -41.88 -5.22 -1.92
CA MET A 1 -43.07 -4.64 -1.26
C MET A 1 -43.88 -5.80 -0.72
N GLY A 2 -44.35 -5.72 0.53
CA GLY A 2 -45.29 -6.69 1.12
C GLY A 2 -46.66 -6.06 1.32
N GLU A 3 -47.55 -6.72 2.07
CA GLU A 3 -48.92 -6.25 2.32
C GLU A 3 -48.99 -4.97 3.19
N SER A 4 -48.08 -4.80 4.13
CA SER A 4 -48.14 -3.70 5.12
C SER A 4 -46.90 -2.79 5.11
N LYS A 5 -45.81 -3.22 4.47
CA LYS A 5 -44.57 -2.45 4.40
C LYS A 5 -43.87 -2.57 3.06
N ALA A 6 -43.17 -1.51 2.68
CA ALA A 6 -42.19 -1.52 1.61
C ALA A 6 -40.79 -1.34 2.18
N LEU A 7 -39.81 -2.01 1.58
CA LEU A 7 -38.39 -1.85 1.88
C LEU A 7 -37.71 -1.30 0.63
N LEU A 8 -37.06 -0.14 0.78
CA LEU A 8 -36.12 0.42 -0.18
C LEU A 8 -34.72 0.14 0.35
N ILE A 9 -33.89 -0.51 -0.47
CA ILE A 9 -32.50 -0.84 -0.14
C ILE A 9 -31.61 0.08 -0.96
N ASP A 10 -30.84 0.91 -0.26
CA ASP A 10 -29.97 1.96 -0.79
C ASP A 10 -30.72 3.07 -1.58
N THR A 11 -30.34 4.33 -1.34
CA THR A 11 -30.93 5.50 -2.01
C THR A 11 -30.02 6.09 -3.08
N GLY A 12 -28.86 5.48 -3.32
CA GLY A 12 -27.96 5.79 -4.42
C GLY A 12 -27.06 7.01 -4.16
N ALA A 13 -26.42 7.49 -5.23
CA ALA A 13 -25.22 8.31 -5.14
C ALA A 13 -25.42 9.83 -5.27
N THR A 14 -26.66 10.29 -5.39
CA THR A 14 -26.95 11.72 -5.52
C THR A 14 -28.16 12.13 -4.70
N LYS A 15 -28.06 13.32 -4.09
CA LYS A 15 -29.18 13.98 -3.41
C LYS A 15 -30.08 14.78 -4.35
N ASP A 16 -29.67 14.98 -5.60
CA ASP A 16 -30.33 15.90 -6.53
C ASP A 16 -31.72 15.42 -6.95
N THR A 17 -32.73 16.16 -6.52
CA THR A 17 -34.14 15.86 -6.83
C THR A 17 -34.55 16.20 -8.25
N LEU A 18 -33.79 17.02 -8.98
CA LEU A 18 -34.13 17.41 -10.35
C LEU A 18 -33.72 16.34 -11.36
N SER A 19 -32.46 15.89 -11.30
CA SER A 19 -31.96 14.82 -12.17
C SER A 19 -32.29 13.42 -11.65
N PHE A 20 -32.47 13.26 -10.34
CA PHE A 20 -32.75 11.96 -9.70
C PHE A 20 -33.89 12.09 -8.66
N PRO A 21 -35.16 12.24 -9.12
CA PRO A 21 -36.33 12.39 -8.25
C PRO A 21 -36.76 11.06 -7.60
N LEU A 22 -35.84 10.39 -6.89
CA LEU A 22 -36.03 9.04 -6.36
C LEU A 22 -37.27 8.93 -5.47
N TYR A 23 -37.49 9.89 -4.56
CA TYR A 23 -38.69 9.85 -3.71
C TYR A 23 -39.97 9.83 -4.55
N HIS A 24 -40.07 10.65 -5.60
CA HIS A 24 -41.27 10.70 -6.44
C HIS A 24 -41.50 9.38 -7.20
N VAL A 25 -40.41 8.73 -7.66
CA VAL A 25 -40.48 7.42 -8.30
C VAL A 25 -40.97 6.36 -7.32
N VAL A 26 -40.38 6.30 -6.12
CA VAL A 26 -40.76 5.34 -5.07
C VAL A 26 -42.20 5.59 -4.63
N ASP A 27 -42.57 6.83 -4.35
CA ASP A 27 -43.93 7.23 -3.97
C ASP A 27 -44.95 6.80 -5.05
N SER A 28 -44.65 7.01 -6.33
CA SER A 28 -45.50 6.55 -7.44
C SER A 28 -45.65 5.02 -7.50
N LEU A 29 -44.57 4.27 -7.22
CA LEU A 29 -44.62 2.81 -7.16
C LEU A 29 -45.45 2.31 -5.97
N LEU A 30 -45.35 2.97 -4.82
CA LEU A 30 -46.17 2.65 -3.64
C LEU A 30 -47.65 2.90 -3.92
N HIS A 31 -48.01 4.04 -4.50
CA HIS A 31 -49.39 4.34 -4.90
C HIS A 31 -49.91 3.31 -5.91
N LYS A 32 -49.09 2.89 -6.87
CA LYS A 32 -49.47 1.86 -7.85
C LYS A 32 -49.72 0.50 -7.21
N PHE A 33 -48.94 0.14 -6.19
CA PHE A 33 -49.02 -1.17 -5.54
C PHE A 33 -50.14 -1.25 -4.50
N TYR A 34 -50.26 -0.25 -3.63
CA TYR A 34 -51.24 -0.23 -2.53
C TYR A 34 -52.56 0.47 -2.87
N GLY A 35 -52.64 1.17 -4.00
CA GLY A 35 -53.81 1.93 -4.40
C GLY A 35 -54.04 3.18 -3.54
N THR A 36 -55.31 3.60 -3.44
CA THR A 36 -55.71 4.86 -2.78
C THR A 36 -55.63 4.85 -1.24
N ASP A 37 -55.47 3.69 -0.60
CA ASP A 37 -55.35 3.53 0.86
C ASP A 37 -53.90 3.24 1.31
N PHE A 38 -52.89 3.68 0.56
CA PHE A 38 -51.46 3.50 0.91
C PHE A 38 -51.05 4.20 2.22
N SER A 39 -51.93 5.01 2.81
CA SER A 39 -51.74 5.68 4.11
C SER A 39 -51.48 4.72 5.28
N LYS A 40 -51.64 3.41 5.09
CA LYS A 40 -51.36 2.37 6.09
C LYS A 40 -50.05 1.62 5.86
N ALA A 41 -49.43 1.76 4.69
CA ALA A 41 -48.19 1.07 4.37
C ALA A 41 -46.98 1.88 4.86
N GLU A 42 -46.10 1.24 5.64
CA GLU A 42 -44.85 1.86 6.11
C GLU A 42 -43.76 1.67 5.04
N LEU A 43 -43.10 2.76 4.64
CA LEU A 43 -41.87 2.69 3.85
C LEU A 43 -40.67 2.68 4.80
N VAL A 44 -39.86 1.62 4.71
CA VAL A 44 -38.55 1.56 5.36
C VAL A 44 -37.47 1.78 4.30
N VAL A 45 -36.62 2.76 4.53
CA VAL A 45 -35.42 3.04 3.74
C VAL A 45 -34.24 2.54 4.57
N ALA A 46 -33.59 1.48 4.10
CA ALA A 46 -32.44 0.87 4.75
C ALA A 46 -31.28 0.77 3.77
N HIS A 47 -30.09 0.52 4.29
CA HIS A 47 -28.87 0.53 3.51
C HIS A 47 -28.11 -0.78 3.67
N THR A 48 -27.44 -1.21 2.60
CA THR A 48 -26.52 -2.34 2.68
C THR A 48 -25.30 -2.01 3.53
N HIS A 49 -24.86 -0.74 3.53
CA HIS A 49 -23.78 -0.20 4.36
C HIS A 49 -23.72 1.35 4.31
N SER A 50 -22.74 1.96 4.97
CA SER A 50 -22.70 3.41 5.22
C SER A 50 -21.93 4.26 4.19
N HIS A 51 -21.54 3.74 3.03
CA HIS A 51 -20.84 4.56 2.05
C HIS A 51 -21.78 5.58 1.40
N GLY A 52 -21.25 6.78 1.14
CA GLY A 52 -22.06 7.95 0.76
C GLY A 52 -22.89 7.74 -0.51
N ASP A 53 -22.39 6.94 -1.43
CA ASP A 53 -23.03 6.56 -2.69
C ASP A 53 -24.18 5.54 -2.54
N HIS A 54 -24.45 5.07 -1.32
CA HIS A 54 -25.56 4.18 -0.99
C HIS A 54 -26.72 4.90 -0.28
N HIS A 55 -26.49 6.10 0.23
CA HIS A 55 -27.45 6.80 1.10
C HIS A 55 -27.58 8.30 0.78
N ALA A 56 -27.01 8.78 -0.35
CA ALA A 56 -26.98 10.20 -0.65
C ALA A 56 -28.38 10.81 -0.82
N ALA A 57 -29.36 10.03 -1.30
CA ALA A 57 -30.72 10.50 -1.53
C ALA A 57 -31.64 10.37 -0.30
N ASP A 58 -31.14 9.97 0.87
CA ASP A 58 -31.94 9.87 2.11
C ASP A 58 -32.69 11.15 2.46
N ILE A 59 -32.09 12.30 2.12
CA ILE A 59 -32.70 13.62 2.34
C ILE A 59 -34.05 13.75 1.63
N GLN A 60 -34.30 13.01 0.54
CA GLN A 60 -35.57 13.01 -0.16
C GLN A 60 -36.67 12.26 0.63
N PHE A 61 -36.29 11.38 1.56
CA PHE A 61 -37.17 10.53 2.36
C PHE A 61 -37.35 11.03 3.81
N LYS A 62 -36.42 11.85 4.31
CA LYS A 62 -36.53 12.46 5.64
C LYS A 62 -37.82 13.26 5.78
N ASN A 63 -38.51 13.08 6.91
CA ASN A 63 -39.79 13.74 7.25
C ASN A 63 -40.95 13.44 6.30
N LYS A 64 -40.87 12.39 5.49
CA LYS A 64 -42.02 11.93 4.68
C LYS A 64 -42.96 11.09 5.54
N SER A 65 -44.26 11.25 5.31
CA SER A 65 -45.30 10.51 6.04
C SER A 65 -45.07 9.00 5.91
N ASN A 66 -45.23 8.27 7.02
CA ASN A 66 -45.06 6.81 7.11
C ASN A 66 -43.74 6.29 6.53
N THR A 67 -42.69 7.13 6.50
CA THR A 67 -41.36 6.74 6.05
C THR A 67 -40.39 6.70 7.23
N LYS A 68 -39.67 5.60 7.37
CA LYS A 68 -38.57 5.45 8.33
C LYS A 68 -37.26 5.27 7.57
N VAL A 69 -36.28 6.12 7.86
CA VAL A 69 -34.91 5.96 7.36
C VAL A 69 -34.08 5.34 8.47
N VAL A 70 -33.49 4.19 8.22
CA VAL A 70 -32.63 3.48 9.17
C VAL A 70 -31.28 4.22 9.27
N GLY A 71 -30.74 4.34 10.48
CA GLY A 71 -29.42 4.95 10.66
C GLY A 71 -28.30 4.07 10.08
N LEU A 72 -27.12 4.66 9.91
CA LEU A 72 -26.02 4.09 9.13
C LEU A 72 -24.99 3.34 9.99
N ASP A 73 -24.98 3.58 11.30
CA ASP A 73 -24.06 2.92 12.22
C ASP A 73 -24.64 1.60 12.73
N VAL A 74 -23.77 0.69 13.19
CA VAL A 74 -24.16 -0.65 13.68
C VAL A 74 -25.26 -0.57 14.73
N ALA A 75 -25.16 0.37 15.68
CA ALA A 75 -26.13 0.54 16.76
C ALA A 75 -27.53 0.92 16.24
N ASP A 76 -27.61 1.75 15.20
CA ASP A 76 -28.88 2.15 14.60
C ASP A 76 -29.53 0.99 13.86
N VAL A 77 -28.74 0.25 13.07
CA VAL A 77 -29.20 -0.96 12.35
C VAL A 77 -29.68 -2.02 13.34
N GLN A 78 -28.90 -2.28 14.39
CA GLN A 78 -29.27 -3.20 15.46
C GLN A 78 -30.56 -2.78 16.17
N SER A 79 -30.66 -1.51 16.57
CA SER A 79 -31.83 -0.99 17.27
C SER A 79 -33.07 -1.02 16.38
N PHE A 80 -32.95 -0.71 15.09
CA PHE A 80 -34.09 -0.67 14.17
C PHE A 80 -34.62 -2.07 13.87
N PHE A 81 -33.73 -3.01 13.55
CA PHE A 81 -34.11 -4.38 13.19
C PHE A 81 -34.20 -5.34 14.36
N ASN A 82 -33.92 -4.88 15.60
CA ASN A 82 -33.92 -5.70 16.81
C ASN A 82 -32.87 -6.83 16.79
N ILE A 83 -31.67 -6.52 16.29
CA ILE A 83 -30.52 -7.43 16.26
C ILE A 83 -29.70 -7.24 17.53
N THR A 84 -29.82 -8.17 18.48
CA THR A 84 -29.17 -8.08 19.79
C THR A 84 -27.76 -8.65 19.81
N ASN A 85 -27.44 -9.60 18.93
CA ASN A 85 -26.14 -10.26 18.86
C ASN A 85 -25.50 -10.06 17.48
N TRP A 86 -24.86 -8.91 17.27
CA TRP A 86 -24.14 -8.60 16.03
C TRP A 86 -22.71 -9.15 16.05
N PRO A 87 -22.19 -9.76 14.97
CA PRO A 87 -22.84 -10.04 13.68
C PRO A 87 -23.44 -11.45 13.56
N ASP A 88 -23.63 -12.17 14.67
CA ASP A 88 -23.92 -13.62 14.64
C ASP A 88 -25.42 -13.99 14.74
N GLN A 89 -26.31 -13.00 14.80
CA GLN A 89 -27.77 -13.18 14.75
C GLN A 89 -28.30 -12.83 13.35
N PHE A 90 -28.96 -13.80 12.71
CA PHE A 90 -29.83 -13.49 11.57
C PHE A 90 -31.16 -12.97 12.08
N GLN A 91 -31.78 -12.09 11.32
CA GLN A 91 -33.02 -11.45 11.73
C GLN A 91 -34.04 -11.47 10.61
N GLU A 92 -35.23 -12.00 10.89
CA GLU A 92 -36.36 -11.92 9.96
C GLU A 92 -36.99 -10.53 10.03
N TYR A 93 -37.28 -9.96 8.87
CA TYR A 93 -38.03 -8.72 8.71
C TYR A 93 -39.25 -8.95 7.82
N ASN A 94 -40.45 -8.98 8.43
CA ASN A 94 -41.69 -9.24 7.72
C ASN A 94 -42.32 -7.93 7.19
N LEU A 95 -42.57 -7.90 5.89
CA LEU A 95 -43.24 -6.79 5.19
C LEU A 95 -44.79 -6.91 5.17
N GLY A 96 -45.35 -7.86 5.92
CA GLY A 96 -46.77 -8.20 6.01
C GLY A 96 -47.02 -9.66 5.63
N ASN A 97 -46.58 -10.02 4.43
CA ASN A 97 -46.67 -11.36 3.85
C ASN A 97 -45.40 -11.80 3.11
N ARG A 98 -44.36 -10.96 3.11
CA ARG A 98 -43.09 -11.17 2.42
C ARG A 98 -41.95 -11.02 3.43
N ILE A 99 -41.17 -12.07 3.59
CA ILE A 99 -40.11 -12.14 4.60
C ILE A 99 -38.77 -11.81 3.94
N ILE A 100 -38.04 -10.88 4.56
CA ILE A 100 -36.66 -10.55 4.24
C ILE A 100 -35.78 -11.06 5.38
N ASP A 101 -34.82 -11.93 5.09
CA ASP A 101 -33.79 -12.33 6.04
C ASP A 101 -32.64 -11.31 6.01
N LEU A 102 -32.30 -10.79 7.18
CA LEU A 102 -31.22 -9.85 7.40
C LEU A 102 -30.00 -10.60 7.93
N ILE A 103 -28.88 -10.46 7.24
CA ILE A 103 -27.65 -11.21 7.53
C ILE A 103 -26.52 -10.21 7.75
N PRO A 104 -26.08 -9.97 9.00
CA PRO A 104 -24.93 -9.12 9.25
C PRO A 104 -23.66 -9.65 8.56
N ILE A 105 -23.00 -8.79 7.79
CA ILE A 105 -21.83 -9.13 6.98
C ILE A 105 -20.71 -8.08 7.12
N PRO A 106 -20.25 -7.76 8.33
CA PRO A 106 -19.17 -6.79 8.52
C PRO A 106 -17.87 -7.25 7.83
N GLY A 107 -17.02 -6.30 7.46
CA GLY A 107 -15.70 -6.57 6.91
C GLY A 107 -15.35 -5.69 5.72
N HIS A 108 -16.30 -5.49 4.80
CA HIS A 108 -16.22 -4.39 3.84
C HIS A 108 -16.41 -3.06 4.57
N GLN A 109 -17.50 -2.95 5.35
CA GLN A 109 -17.76 -1.85 6.27
C GLN A 109 -18.42 -2.43 7.54
N ARG A 110 -18.30 -1.73 8.68
CA ARG A 110 -18.69 -2.29 10.00
C ARG A 110 -20.18 -2.59 10.16
N ALA A 111 -21.06 -1.81 9.55
CA ALA A 111 -22.51 -1.94 9.57
C ALA A 111 -23.07 -2.69 8.36
N SER A 112 -22.21 -3.27 7.51
CA SER A 112 -22.65 -4.01 6.34
C SER A 112 -23.63 -5.13 6.69
N ILE A 113 -24.77 -5.17 5.99
CA ILE A 113 -25.85 -6.13 6.16
C ILE A 113 -26.40 -6.56 4.80
N ALA A 114 -26.63 -7.87 4.63
CA ALA A 114 -27.29 -8.41 3.46
C ALA A 114 -28.80 -8.57 3.69
N PHE A 115 -29.56 -8.36 2.62
CA PHE A 115 -31.01 -8.55 2.58
C PHE A 115 -31.32 -9.70 1.63
N TYR A 116 -31.80 -10.82 2.15
CA TYR A 116 -32.26 -11.94 1.35
C TYR A 116 -33.79 -11.97 1.29
N ASP A 117 -34.32 -11.95 0.08
CA ASP A 117 -35.77 -11.96 -0.14
C ASP A 117 -36.25 -13.37 -0.50
N ARG A 118 -37.03 -13.98 0.40
CA ARG A 118 -37.48 -15.38 0.24
C ARG A 118 -38.34 -15.64 -1.00
N GLU A 119 -39.01 -14.61 -1.52
CA GLU A 119 -39.86 -14.76 -2.72
C GLU A 119 -39.07 -14.78 -4.02
N THR A 120 -38.07 -13.91 -4.14
CA THR A 120 -37.26 -13.79 -5.38
C THR A 120 -35.99 -14.62 -5.34
N GLU A 121 -35.61 -15.08 -4.14
CA GLU A 121 -34.34 -15.75 -3.84
C GLU A 121 -33.12 -14.86 -4.16
N PHE A 122 -33.31 -13.53 -4.20
CA PHE A 122 -32.23 -12.57 -4.37
C PHE A 122 -31.63 -12.18 -3.03
N LEU A 123 -30.30 -12.11 -2.99
CA LEU A 123 -29.54 -11.65 -1.83
C LEU A 123 -28.79 -10.37 -2.20
N PHE A 124 -29.23 -9.23 -1.66
CA PHE A 124 -28.57 -7.95 -1.82
C PHE A 124 -27.43 -7.84 -0.81
N SER A 125 -26.19 -7.74 -1.29
CA SER A 125 -25.00 -7.75 -0.43
C SER A 125 -24.22 -6.42 -0.42
N GLY A 126 -24.71 -5.43 -1.19
CA GLY A 126 -24.00 -4.18 -1.41
C GLY A 126 -22.60 -4.43 -1.97
N ASP A 127 -21.61 -3.82 -1.34
CA ASP A 127 -20.22 -3.85 -1.80
C ASP A 127 -19.42 -5.01 -1.19
N THR A 128 -20.09 -5.90 -0.45
CA THR A 128 -19.43 -7.09 0.10
C THR A 128 -19.17 -8.14 -0.96
N PHE A 129 -20.11 -8.33 -1.90
CA PHE A 129 -19.96 -9.33 -2.97
C PHE A 129 -20.64 -8.90 -4.27
N TYR A 130 -19.83 -8.41 -5.20
CA TYR A 130 -20.26 -7.86 -6.49
C TYR A 130 -19.17 -8.07 -7.56
N PRO A 131 -19.51 -7.95 -8.86
CA PRO A 131 -18.54 -8.11 -9.94
C PRO A 131 -17.62 -6.88 -10.06
N GLY A 132 -16.74 -6.70 -9.08
CA GLY A 132 -15.79 -5.60 -8.99
C GLY A 132 -14.69 -5.84 -7.97
N ARG A 133 -14.13 -4.75 -7.45
CA ARG A 133 -13.10 -4.76 -6.40
C ARG A 133 -13.78 -4.84 -5.05
N LEU A 134 -13.79 -6.03 -4.46
CA LEU A 134 -14.29 -6.21 -3.10
C LEU A 134 -13.32 -5.55 -2.12
N TYR A 135 -13.60 -4.30 -1.76
CA TYR A 135 -12.80 -3.55 -0.81
C TYR A 135 -12.99 -4.12 0.60
N VAL A 136 -11.89 -4.42 1.30
CA VAL A 136 -11.93 -5.11 2.60
C VAL A 136 -11.23 -4.30 3.69
N GLU A 137 -12.00 -3.66 4.57
CA GLU A 137 -11.51 -2.90 5.73
C GLU A 137 -11.03 -3.80 6.88
N ASP A 138 -11.78 -4.86 7.18
CA ASP A 138 -11.46 -5.85 8.22
C ASP A 138 -11.46 -7.24 7.59
N TRP A 139 -10.25 -7.77 7.34
CA TRP A 139 -10.03 -9.05 6.69
C TRP A 139 -10.65 -10.24 7.45
N GLN A 140 -10.57 -10.23 8.78
CA GLN A 140 -11.08 -11.33 9.59
C GLN A 140 -12.60 -11.30 9.64
N ALA A 141 -13.19 -10.11 9.83
CA ALA A 141 -14.64 -9.94 9.78
C ALA A 141 -15.18 -10.31 8.39
N PHE A 142 -14.53 -9.83 7.32
CA PHE A 142 -14.92 -10.12 5.94
C PHE A 142 -14.89 -11.62 5.66
N THR A 143 -13.81 -12.31 6.02
CA THR A 143 -13.68 -13.76 5.84
C THR A 143 -14.79 -14.52 6.57
N LYS A 144 -15.10 -14.13 7.82
CA LYS A 144 -16.22 -14.72 8.58
C LYS A 144 -17.58 -14.42 7.94
N SER A 145 -17.75 -13.23 7.37
CA SER A 145 -18.98 -12.83 6.67
C SER A 145 -19.19 -13.59 5.36
N ILE A 146 -18.14 -13.79 4.56
CA ILE A 146 -18.20 -14.65 3.38
C ILE A 146 -18.52 -16.10 3.78
N GLN A 147 -17.90 -16.61 4.84
CA GLN A 147 -18.21 -17.94 5.36
C GLN A 147 -19.68 -18.06 5.78
N ARG A 148 -20.21 -17.05 6.48
CA ARG A 148 -21.62 -16.96 6.89
C ARG A 148 -22.56 -16.98 5.70
N LEU A 149 -22.25 -16.23 4.64
CA LEU A 149 -23.03 -16.24 3.39
C LEU A 149 -22.98 -17.62 2.70
N VAL A 150 -21.83 -18.27 2.66
CA VAL A 150 -21.71 -19.65 2.15
C VAL A 150 -22.49 -20.65 3.01
N ASP A 151 -22.50 -20.50 4.33
CA ASP A 151 -23.30 -21.37 5.19
C ASP A 151 -24.80 -21.12 5.04
N PHE A 152 -25.20 -19.88 4.75
CA PHE A 152 -26.58 -19.53 4.45
C PHE A 152 -27.08 -20.24 3.18
N THR A 153 -26.29 -20.27 2.10
CA THR A 153 -26.66 -20.92 0.82
C THR A 153 -26.77 -22.45 0.91
N LYS A 154 -26.28 -23.08 1.98
CA LYS A 154 -26.47 -24.53 2.21
C LYS A 154 -27.90 -24.87 2.60
N ASN A 155 -28.60 -23.94 3.25
CA ASN A 155 -29.94 -24.15 3.79
C ASN A 155 -31.02 -23.32 3.10
N HIS A 156 -30.63 -22.40 2.21
CA HIS A 156 -31.54 -21.50 1.49
C HIS A 156 -31.18 -21.49 -0.01
N SER A 157 -32.20 -21.51 -0.87
CA SER A 157 -31.99 -21.30 -2.31
C SER A 157 -31.66 -19.83 -2.55
N VAL A 158 -30.42 -19.53 -2.95
CA VAL A 158 -30.02 -18.18 -3.37
C VAL A 158 -29.82 -18.20 -4.88
N ARG A 159 -30.77 -17.60 -5.60
CA ARG A 159 -30.79 -17.54 -7.05
C ARG A 159 -29.69 -16.64 -7.58
N ASN A 160 -29.57 -15.44 -7.02
CA ASN A 160 -28.48 -14.51 -7.35
C ASN A 160 -28.08 -13.67 -6.14
N PHE A 161 -26.80 -13.32 -6.08
CA PHE A 161 -26.26 -12.22 -5.31
C PHE A 161 -26.32 -10.95 -6.16
N ILE A 162 -26.79 -9.87 -5.56
CA ILE A 162 -26.90 -8.54 -6.17
C ILE A 162 -26.03 -7.58 -5.37
N GLY A 163 -25.03 -7.02 -6.04
CA GLY A 163 -24.23 -5.90 -5.53
C GLY A 163 -24.70 -4.57 -6.11
N ASN A 164 -23.97 -3.49 -5.80
CA ASN A 164 -24.35 -2.13 -6.22
C ASN A 164 -23.45 -1.53 -7.30
N HIS A 165 -22.25 -2.07 -7.49
CA HIS A 165 -21.31 -1.65 -8.51
C HIS A 165 -21.01 -2.78 -9.49
N ILE A 166 -20.49 -2.40 -10.65
CA ILE A 166 -19.79 -3.29 -11.56
C ILE A 166 -18.51 -2.59 -11.95
N GLU A 167 -17.39 -3.25 -11.71
CA GLU A 167 -16.07 -2.72 -12.03
C GLU A 167 -15.27 -3.73 -12.84
N MET A 168 -15.75 -4.97 -12.94
CA MET A 168 -15.12 -5.99 -13.77
C MET A 168 -15.49 -5.81 -15.25
N THR A 169 -14.51 -6.14 -16.09
CA THR A 169 -14.76 -6.40 -17.50
C THR A 169 -15.28 -7.83 -17.69
N ARG A 170 -15.75 -8.16 -18.90
CA ARG A 170 -16.04 -9.55 -19.32
C ARG A 170 -14.78 -10.41 -19.49
N THR A 171 -13.59 -9.83 -19.40
CA THR A 171 -12.33 -10.56 -19.43
C THR A 171 -12.00 -11.04 -18.01
N PRO A 172 -11.81 -12.35 -17.78
CA PRO A 172 -11.50 -12.89 -16.46
C PRO A 172 -10.32 -12.20 -15.78
N GLY A 173 -10.51 -11.78 -14.52
CA GLY A 173 -9.46 -11.19 -13.67
C GLY A 173 -9.09 -9.76 -14.03
N LYS A 174 -9.86 -9.10 -14.91
CA LYS A 174 -9.60 -7.74 -15.37
C LYS A 174 -10.74 -6.80 -15.00
N ASP A 175 -10.39 -5.78 -14.24
CA ASP A 175 -11.23 -4.67 -13.82
C ASP A 175 -10.97 -3.39 -14.64
N TYR A 176 -11.88 -2.43 -14.55
CA TYR A 176 -11.67 -1.06 -15.01
C TYR A 176 -10.88 -0.25 -13.98
N PRO A 177 -9.98 0.66 -14.41
CA PRO A 177 -9.35 1.61 -13.51
C PRO A 177 -10.38 2.48 -12.77
N THR A 178 -10.07 2.89 -11.55
CA THR A 178 -10.89 3.82 -10.77
C THR A 178 -11.12 5.12 -11.55
N GLY A 179 -12.36 5.62 -11.53
CA GLY A 179 -12.74 6.85 -12.24
C GLY A 179 -13.06 6.64 -13.73
N THR A 180 -13.12 5.39 -14.21
CA THR A 180 -13.56 5.09 -15.57
C THR A 180 -15.04 5.43 -15.74
N ILE A 181 -15.33 6.34 -16.70
CA ILE A 181 -16.69 6.80 -17.03
C ILE A 181 -17.32 6.10 -18.25
N TYR A 182 -16.58 5.17 -18.88
CA TYR A 182 -17.04 4.42 -20.06
C TYR A 182 -16.55 2.97 -19.98
N GLN A 183 -17.50 2.03 -19.90
CA GLN A 183 -17.23 0.61 -19.63
C GLN A 183 -17.91 -0.29 -20.69
N PRO A 184 -17.40 -0.37 -21.93
CA PRO A 184 -18.09 -1.06 -23.03
C PRO A 184 -18.20 -2.58 -22.86
N GLU A 185 -17.26 -3.18 -22.13
CA GLU A 185 -17.20 -4.62 -21.82
C GLU A 185 -17.53 -4.90 -20.35
N GLU A 186 -18.45 -4.13 -19.74
CA GLU A 186 -18.89 -4.32 -18.36
C GLU A 186 -19.45 -5.74 -18.12
N HIS A 187 -19.04 -6.34 -17.00
CA HIS A 187 -19.49 -7.65 -16.55
C HIS A 187 -21.00 -7.64 -16.22
N PRO A 188 -21.75 -8.74 -16.36
CA PRO A 188 -23.11 -8.82 -15.84
C PRO A 188 -23.20 -8.60 -14.32
N LEU A 189 -24.23 -7.91 -13.82
CA LEU A 189 -24.39 -7.61 -12.40
C LEU A 189 -24.49 -8.86 -11.49
N LEU A 190 -25.14 -9.90 -11.99
CA LEU A 190 -25.57 -11.04 -11.17
C LEU A 190 -24.42 -12.01 -10.91
N LEU A 191 -24.20 -12.33 -9.64
CA LEU A 191 -23.33 -13.42 -9.19
C LEU A 191 -24.17 -14.55 -8.57
N THR A 192 -23.59 -15.74 -8.46
CA THR A 192 -24.29 -16.96 -8.05
C THR A 192 -23.70 -17.57 -6.78
N SER A 193 -24.38 -18.60 -6.26
CA SER A 193 -23.87 -19.42 -5.16
C SER A 193 -22.54 -20.15 -5.49
N LYS A 194 -22.19 -20.31 -6.77
CA LYS A 194 -20.87 -20.84 -7.15
C LYS A 194 -19.78 -19.80 -6.97
N ASP A 195 -20.08 -18.54 -7.26
CA ASP A 195 -19.10 -17.46 -7.25
C ASP A 195 -18.72 -17.09 -5.80
N ILE A 196 -19.69 -17.07 -4.87
CA ILE A 196 -19.41 -16.87 -3.44
C ILE A 196 -18.57 -18.04 -2.86
N GLN A 197 -18.74 -19.26 -3.40
CA GLN A 197 -17.89 -20.40 -3.03
C GLN A 197 -16.45 -20.21 -3.53
N VAL A 198 -16.26 -19.69 -4.75
CA VAL A 198 -14.94 -19.34 -5.29
C VAL A 198 -14.26 -18.29 -4.40
N LEU A 199 -14.99 -17.27 -3.95
CA LEU A 199 -14.48 -16.27 -3.02
C LEU A 199 -14.03 -16.91 -1.70
N ASN A 200 -14.92 -17.71 -1.08
CA ASN A 200 -14.64 -18.37 0.19
C ASN A 200 -13.42 -19.31 0.11
N ASP A 201 -13.32 -20.11 -0.95
CA ASP A 201 -12.18 -21.00 -1.16
C ASP A 201 -10.87 -20.22 -1.37
N SER A 202 -10.94 -19.07 -2.04
CA SER A 202 -9.77 -18.21 -2.26
C SER A 202 -9.28 -17.54 -0.98
N LEU A 203 -10.20 -17.12 -0.11
CA LEU A 203 -9.89 -16.60 1.23
C LEU A 203 -9.28 -17.70 2.11
N ARG A 204 -9.89 -18.89 2.15
CA ARG A 204 -9.37 -20.04 2.92
C ARG A 204 -7.97 -20.48 2.50
N LYS A 205 -7.70 -20.52 1.19
CA LYS A 205 -6.35 -20.83 0.65
C LYS A 205 -5.30 -19.80 1.06
N THR A 206 -5.72 -18.55 1.25
CA THR A 206 -4.84 -17.44 1.61
C THR A 206 -4.60 -17.38 3.13
N GLY A 207 -5.53 -17.87 3.94
CA GLY A 207 -5.43 -17.88 5.40
C GLY A 207 -5.43 -16.47 5.98
N ASP A 208 -4.61 -16.24 7.01
CA ASP A 208 -4.49 -14.94 7.68
C ASP A 208 -3.66 -13.91 6.89
N LEU A 209 -3.13 -14.29 5.72
CA LEU A 209 -2.31 -13.41 4.89
C LEU A 209 -3.20 -12.40 4.15
N VAL A 210 -3.25 -11.16 4.63
CA VAL A 210 -3.99 -10.10 3.97
C VAL A 210 -3.27 -9.67 2.68
N ARG A 211 -3.92 -9.83 1.53
CA ARG A 211 -3.36 -9.50 0.21
C ARG A 211 -4.46 -9.36 -0.85
N ARG A 212 -4.12 -8.74 -1.97
CA ARG A 212 -4.98 -8.77 -3.17
C ARG A 212 -5.18 -10.20 -3.67
N ILE A 213 -6.42 -10.56 -3.99
CA ILE A 213 -6.77 -11.86 -4.59
C ILE A 213 -7.53 -11.59 -5.88
N VAL A 214 -6.99 -12.04 -7.01
CA VAL A 214 -7.63 -11.89 -8.32
C VAL A 214 -8.44 -13.15 -8.63
N CYS A 215 -9.76 -13.02 -8.73
CA CYS A 215 -10.65 -14.03 -9.25
C CYS A 215 -11.17 -13.61 -10.62
N ASN A 216 -11.85 -14.50 -11.34
CA ASN A 216 -12.32 -14.20 -12.69
C ASN A 216 -13.31 -13.03 -12.71
N ASP A 217 -14.27 -13.06 -11.78
CA ASP A 217 -15.45 -12.20 -11.82
C ASP A 217 -15.43 -11.11 -10.74
N PHE A 218 -14.40 -11.08 -9.89
CA PHE A 218 -14.19 -10.08 -8.84
C PHE A 218 -12.74 -10.11 -8.34
N ILE A 219 -12.33 -9.05 -7.64
CA ILE A 219 -10.98 -8.93 -7.07
C ILE A 219 -11.12 -8.56 -5.60
N VAL A 220 -10.61 -9.40 -4.69
CA VAL A 220 -10.52 -9.02 -3.27
C VAL A 220 -9.39 -8.00 -3.13
N PHE A 221 -9.74 -6.84 -2.60
CA PHE A 221 -8.87 -5.68 -2.50
C PHE A 221 -8.80 -5.23 -1.04
N PRO A 222 -7.82 -5.71 -0.25
CA PRO A 222 -7.65 -5.23 1.12
C PRO A 222 -7.48 -3.72 1.14
N THR A 223 -8.35 -3.04 1.86
CA THR A 223 -8.24 -1.63 2.21
C THR A 223 -7.79 -1.60 3.65
N TYR A 224 -6.51 -1.89 3.90
CA TYR A 224 -5.89 -1.34 5.10
C TYR A 224 -6.17 0.15 5.07
N GLU A 225 -6.94 0.70 6.04
CA GLU A 225 -7.38 2.10 6.14
C GLU A 225 -6.90 2.93 4.94
N SER A 226 -7.76 3.14 3.93
CA SER A 226 -7.42 3.74 2.62
C SER A 226 -6.16 4.60 2.70
N LEU A 227 -5.11 4.23 1.96
CA LEU A 227 -3.81 4.93 2.02
C LEU A 227 -4.04 6.45 2.08
N PRO A 228 -3.33 7.17 2.96
CA PRO A 228 -3.54 8.60 3.10
C PRO A 228 -3.50 9.31 1.74
N ARG A 229 -4.42 10.25 1.50
CA ARG A 229 -4.41 11.05 0.27
C ARG A 229 -3.07 11.77 0.13
N GLU A 230 -2.56 11.82 -1.10
CA GLU A 230 -1.30 12.49 -1.38
C GLU A 230 -1.41 14.00 -1.13
N SER A 231 -0.48 14.51 -0.33
CA SER A 231 -0.30 15.94 -0.10
C SER A 231 0.79 16.49 -1.02
N ASN A 232 0.70 17.74 -1.44
CA ASN A 232 1.80 18.35 -2.19
C ASN A 232 2.99 18.57 -1.24
N ILE A 233 4.14 18.00 -1.58
CA ILE A 233 5.38 18.08 -0.80
C ILE A 233 5.84 19.53 -0.61
N GLU A 234 5.60 20.40 -1.58
CA GLU A 234 5.96 21.82 -1.51
C GLU A 234 5.24 22.55 -0.37
N ASN A 235 4.06 22.07 0.03
CA ASN A 235 3.32 22.66 1.15
C ASN A 235 3.84 22.20 2.52
N SER A 236 4.64 21.11 2.55
CA SER A 236 5.16 20.50 3.78
C SER A 236 6.66 20.65 3.93
N ALA A 237 7.37 20.92 2.84
CA ALA A 237 8.80 21.16 2.84
C ALA A 237 9.12 22.45 3.63
N ILE A 238 10.09 22.34 4.53
CA ILE A 238 10.65 23.49 5.24
C ILE A 238 11.76 24.18 4.43
N ALA A 239 12.30 23.49 3.42
CA ALA A 239 13.18 24.04 2.40
C ALA A 239 13.07 23.25 1.09
N THR A 240 13.22 23.95 -0.03
CA THR A 240 13.33 23.37 -1.38
C THR A 240 14.59 23.92 -2.04
N LEU A 241 15.47 23.05 -2.52
CA LEU A 241 16.68 23.39 -3.25
C LEU A 241 16.52 22.96 -4.71
N ASN A 242 17.01 23.81 -5.63
CA ASN A 242 17.14 23.46 -7.04
C ASN A 242 18.62 23.17 -7.32
N LEU A 243 18.92 21.95 -7.76
CA LEU A 243 20.28 21.50 -8.07
C LEU A 243 20.37 21.13 -9.56
N GLU A 244 21.19 21.87 -10.30
CA GLU A 244 21.46 21.56 -11.71
C GLU A 244 22.11 20.16 -11.86
N GLY A 245 21.80 19.47 -12.96
CA GLY A 245 22.28 18.13 -13.25
C GLY A 245 21.26 17.03 -12.90
N TYR A 246 21.71 15.99 -12.21
CA TYR A 246 20.95 14.77 -11.88
C TYR A 246 21.16 14.39 -10.40
N PRO A 247 20.60 15.14 -9.44
CA PRO A 247 20.76 14.85 -8.01
C PRO A 247 19.96 13.60 -7.62
N ASP A 248 20.65 12.51 -7.26
CA ASP A 248 20.01 11.19 -7.08
C ASP A 248 20.26 10.61 -5.69
N PHE A 249 21.21 9.67 -5.54
CA PHE A 249 21.50 8.98 -4.28
C PHE A 249 21.99 9.90 -3.19
N MET A 250 21.58 9.60 -1.96
CA MET A 250 21.93 10.39 -0.79
C MET A 250 22.56 9.56 0.32
N LYS A 251 23.42 10.22 1.10
CA LYS A 251 23.93 9.67 2.35
C LYS A 251 23.91 10.73 3.43
N SER A 252 23.22 10.44 4.54
CA SER A 252 23.24 11.28 5.74
C SER A 252 24.64 11.37 6.33
N GLU A 253 25.00 12.58 6.74
CA GLU A 253 26.25 12.90 7.40
C GLU A 253 26.10 14.27 8.09
N ASP A 254 26.71 14.44 9.25
CA ASP A 254 26.65 15.62 10.14
C ASP A 254 25.98 16.87 9.52
N ASN A 255 24.80 17.19 10.04
CA ASN A 255 24.03 18.40 9.71
C ASN A 255 23.57 18.51 8.23
N GLY A 256 23.56 17.41 7.48
CA GLY A 256 22.94 17.36 6.15
C GLY A 256 23.13 16.05 5.40
N VAL A 257 23.35 16.14 4.10
CA VAL A 257 23.46 14.96 3.22
C VAL A 257 24.52 15.17 2.14
N TRP A 258 25.23 14.11 1.80
CA TRP A 258 25.95 14.01 0.53
C TRP A 258 24.99 13.52 -0.55
N VAL A 259 25.08 14.09 -1.75
CA VAL A 259 24.22 13.78 -2.90
C VAL A 259 25.09 13.48 -4.12
N THR A 260 24.81 12.39 -4.83
CA THR A 260 25.40 12.13 -6.15
C THR A 260 24.74 13.02 -7.20
N ASN A 261 25.54 13.59 -8.09
CA ASN A 261 25.06 14.45 -9.18
C ASN A 261 25.87 14.17 -10.46
N GLU A 262 25.41 14.69 -11.60
CA GLU A 262 26.08 14.55 -12.88
C GLU A 262 27.51 15.12 -12.80
N GLY A 263 28.51 14.23 -12.90
CA GLY A 263 29.94 14.56 -12.89
C GLY A 263 30.52 14.97 -11.54
N ARG A 264 29.78 14.81 -10.43
CA ARG A 264 30.22 15.25 -9.09
C ARG A 264 29.38 14.68 -7.94
N ILE A 265 29.91 14.76 -6.74
CA ILE A 265 29.12 14.70 -5.50
C ILE A 265 29.05 16.07 -4.85
N GLU A 266 27.98 16.32 -4.11
CA GLU A 266 27.72 17.60 -3.45
C GLU A 266 27.31 17.39 -1.99
N LYS A 267 27.85 18.20 -1.07
CA LYS A 267 27.39 18.24 0.32
C LYS A 267 26.34 19.33 0.45
N LEU A 268 25.16 18.95 0.90
CA LEU A 268 24.10 19.86 1.32
C LEU A 268 24.08 19.92 2.85
N GLU A 269 23.85 21.10 3.39
CA GLU A 269 23.72 21.33 4.83
C GLU A 269 22.42 22.04 5.14
N PHE A 270 21.87 21.75 6.32
CA PHE A 270 20.67 22.40 6.79
C PHE A 270 20.83 23.93 6.86
N GLY A 271 19.81 24.66 6.41
CA GLY A 271 19.82 26.13 6.35
C GLY A 271 20.69 26.75 5.24
N LYS A 272 21.33 25.93 4.39
CA LYS A 272 22.06 26.39 3.19
C LYS A 272 21.24 26.08 1.94
N LEU A 273 21.08 27.07 1.07
CA LEU A 273 20.33 26.92 -0.20
C LEU A 273 21.20 26.44 -1.37
N LYS A 274 22.52 26.30 -1.15
CA LYS A 274 23.49 25.84 -2.14
C LYS A 274 24.43 24.82 -1.50
N PRO A 275 25.02 23.91 -2.29
CA PRO A 275 26.04 22.99 -1.79
C PRO A 275 27.20 23.72 -1.11
N VAL A 276 27.67 23.18 0.02
CA VAL A 276 28.84 23.69 0.75
C VAL A 276 30.15 23.05 0.30
N PHE A 277 30.07 21.86 -0.29
CA PHE A 277 31.18 21.18 -0.98
C PHE A 277 30.71 20.62 -2.31
N SER A 278 31.64 20.56 -3.26
CA SER A 278 31.48 19.84 -4.52
C SER A 278 32.78 19.15 -4.88
N VAL A 279 32.72 17.87 -5.23
CA VAL A 279 33.89 17.06 -5.60
C VAL A 279 33.62 16.39 -6.93
N SER A 280 34.48 16.62 -7.92
CA SER A 280 34.33 16.03 -9.25
C SER A 280 34.58 14.52 -9.21
N ILE A 281 33.60 13.76 -9.69
CA ILE A 281 33.65 12.31 -9.88
C ILE A 281 32.96 12.05 -11.22
N PRO A 282 33.57 11.34 -12.19
CA PRO A 282 33.03 11.27 -13.54
C PRO A 282 31.59 10.74 -13.65
N GLN A 283 31.25 9.70 -12.87
CA GLN A 283 29.94 9.07 -12.84
C GLN A 283 29.70 8.43 -11.47
N PRO A 284 29.50 9.24 -10.41
CA PRO A 284 29.18 8.72 -9.09
C PRO A 284 27.85 7.98 -9.16
N CYS A 285 27.79 6.80 -8.57
CA CYS A 285 26.61 5.94 -8.62
C CYS A 285 26.38 5.25 -7.29
N GLY A 286 25.11 4.92 -7.02
CA GLY A 286 24.68 4.20 -5.85
C GLY A 286 24.77 4.97 -4.53
N VAL A 287 24.30 4.31 -3.48
CA VAL A 287 24.32 4.84 -2.11
C VAL A 287 25.74 4.81 -1.55
N MET A 288 26.20 5.97 -1.07
CA MET A 288 27.54 6.17 -0.49
C MET A 288 27.62 5.68 0.96
N ALA A 289 28.84 5.47 1.46
CA ALA A 289 29.08 5.17 2.86
C ALA A 289 29.97 6.23 3.53
N THR A 290 29.66 6.53 4.78
CA THR A 290 30.50 7.35 5.66
C THR A 290 31.12 6.46 6.73
N GLY A 291 32.43 6.60 6.92
CA GLY A 291 33.19 5.77 7.87
C GLY A 291 34.68 6.04 7.78
N PHE A 292 35.40 5.83 8.88
CA PHE A 292 36.85 6.03 8.94
C PHE A 292 37.29 7.44 8.53
N SER A 293 36.53 8.46 8.96
CA SER A 293 36.72 9.88 8.60
C SER A 293 36.70 10.15 7.09
N SER A 294 36.00 9.32 6.32
CA SER A 294 35.94 9.43 4.87
C SER A 294 34.54 9.14 4.34
N LEU A 295 34.25 9.75 3.20
CA LEU A 295 33.17 9.34 2.32
C LEU A 295 33.72 8.32 1.32
N TRP A 296 32.96 7.27 1.07
CA TRP A 296 33.27 6.22 0.12
C TRP A 296 32.20 6.21 -0.97
N VAL A 297 32.63 6.42 -2.20
CA VAL A 297 31.73 6.65 -3.34
C VAL A 297 32.11 5.71 -4.48
N ALA A 298 31.14 4.97 -5.01
CA ALA A 298 31.35 4.18 -6.21
C ALA A 298 31.30 5.09 -7.44
N ASN A 299 32.19 4.84 -8.39
CA ASN A 299 32.22 5.50 -9.68
C ASN A 299 32.03 4.45 -10.78
N CYS A 300 30.86 4.46 -11.42
CA CYS A 300 30.49 3.46 -12.42
C CYS A 300 31.31 3.60 -13.71
N LYS A 301 31.92 4.77 -13.95
CA LYS A 301 32.71 5.03 -15.17
C LYS A 301 34.00 4.21 -15.23
N ASP A 302 34.70 4.06 -14.11
CA ASP A 302 36.00 3.39 -14.02
C ASP A 302 36.01 2.18 -13.07
N GLU A 303 34.82 1.77 -12.62
CA GLU A 303 34.57 0.57 -11.80
C GLU A 303 35.39 0.56 -10.51
N SER A 304 35.40 1.70 -9.82
CA SER A 304 36.23 1.92 -8.65
C SER A 304 35.49 2.62 -7.51
N VAL A 305 36.08 2.54 -6.32
CA VAL A 305 35.64 3.27 -5.13
C VAL A 305 36.61 4.42 -4.85
N TYR A 306 36.06 5.62 -4.77
CA TYR A 306 36.76 6.84 -4.40
C TYR A 306 36.63 7.03 -2.89
N ARG A 307 37.76 7.16 -2.21
CA ARG A 307 37.80 7.56 -0.80
C ARG A 307 38.07 9.06 -0.73
N ILE A 308 37.19 9.78 -0.06
CA ILE A 308 37.21 11.24 -0.01
C ILE A 308 37.29 11.67 1.46
N ASP A 309 38.19 12.60 1.76
CA ASP A 309 38.28 13.21 3.07
C ASP A 309 37.04 14.07 3.35
N LEU A 310 36.30 13.76 4.42
CA LEU A 310 35.03 14.43 4.74
C LEU A 310 35.18 15.94 4.99
N LYS A 311 36.34 16.38 5.49
CA LYS A 311 36.57 17.77 5.88
C LYS A 311 37.02 18.64 4.73
N THR A 312 37.79 18.08 3.80
CA THR A 312 38.45 18.84 2.74
C THR A 312 37.90 18.55 1.35
N GLY A 313 37.10 17.49 1.19
CA GLY A 313 36.60 17.03 -0.11
C GLY A 313 37.71 16.47 -1.02
N LYS A 314 38.93 16.29 -0.51
CA LYS A 314 40.04 15.75 -1.30
C LYS A 314 39.87 14.26 -1.52
N ILE A 315 40.01 13.83 -2.78
CA ILE A 315 40.13 12.42 -3.14
C ILE A 315 41.47 11.92 -2.58
N LEU A 316 41.40 11.03 -1.60
CA LEU A 316 42.57 10.44 -0.95
C LEU A 316 43.14 9.27 -1.75
N VAL A 317 42.25 8.44 -2.32
CA VAL A 317 42.62 7.27 -3.11
C VAL A 317 41.47 6.84 -4.01
N VAL A 318 41.82 6.25 -5.16
CA VAL A 318 40.90 5.55 -6.06
C VAL A 318 41.26 4.07 -6.04
N ILE A 319 40.30 3.22 -5.69
CA ILE A 319 40.51 1.77 -5.48
C ILE A 319 39.72 1.02 -6.55
N LYS A 320 40.42 0.38 -7.48
CA LYS A 320 39.77 -0.49 -8.47
C LYS A 320 39.23 -1.74 -7.77
N THR A 321 37.92 -1.86 -7.71
CA THR A 321 37.23 -2.96 -7.05
C THR A 321 36.50 -3.87 -8.04
N GLY A 322 36.20 -3.37 -9.24
CA GLY A 322 35.05 -3.85 -10.00
C GLY A 322 33.77 -3.37 -9.34
N LEU A 323 32.64 -3.48 -10.04
CA LEU A 323 31.32 -3.15 -9.51
C LEU A 323 30.32 -4.15 -10.10
N ALA A 324 29.46 -4.72 -9.25
CA ALA A 324 28.49 -5.74 -9.67
C ALA A 324 27.35 -5.18 -10.54
N ASP A 325 27.04 -3.89 -10.47
CA ASP A 325 25.98 -3.26 -11.26
C ASP A 325 26.52 -1.93 -11.82
N LYS A 326 26.82 -1.93 -13.12
CA LYS A 326 27.41 -0.77 -13.80
C LYS A 326 26.36 0.27 -14.19
N ASP A 327 25.08 -0.06 -14.07
CA ASP A 327 23.96 0.82 -14.41
C ASP A 327 23.58 1.74 -13.22
N GLY A 328 24.12 1.48 -12.03
CA GLY A 328 24.30 2.49 -11.00
C GLY A 328 23.42 2.38 -9.75
N GLU A 329 22.61 1.34 -9.60
CA GLU A 329 21.76 1.11 -8.42
C GLU A 329 22.46 0.23 -7.36
N LEU A 330 23.71 0.59 -7.05
CA LEU A 330 24.56 -0.07 -6.06
C LEU A 330 24.46 0.56 -4.67
N SER A 331 25.07 -0.07 -3.68
CA SER A 331 25.32 0.55 -2.37
C SER A 331 26.66 0.11 -1.79
N ILE A 332 27.20 0.98 -0.94
CA ILE A 332 28.37 0.72 -0.11
C ILE A 332 27.93 0.71 1.35
N ALA A 333 28.40 -0.26 2.12
CA ALA A 333 28.17 -0.32 3.57
C ALA A 333 29.46 -0.07 4.34
N ALA A 334 29.37 0.73 5.41
CA ALA A 334 30.44 0.83 6.41
C ALA A 334 30.08 -0.01 7.63
N SER A 335 31.03 -0.84 8.06
CA SER A 335 31.00 -1.57 9.33
C SER A 335 32.10 -1.04 10.25
N ASP A 336 32.20 -1.59 11.46
CA ASP A 336 33.21 -1.18 12.45
C ASP A 336 34.66 -1.38 11.97
N ASP A 337 34.89 -2.30 11.02
CA ASP A 337 36.23 -2.74 10.64
C ASP A 337 36.51 -2.73 9.12
N GLY A 338 35.57 -2.24 8.32
CA GLY A 338 35.75 -2.18 6.87
C GLY A 338 34.59 -1.59 6.09
N ILE A 339 34.87 -1.40 4.81
CA ILE A 339 33.91 -0.94 3.80
C ILE A 339 33.57 -2.12 2.89
N TRP A 340 32.28 -2.29 2.63
CA TRP A 340 31.75 -3.47 1.95
C TRP A 340 30.92 -3.07 0.73
N LEU A 341 31.09 -3.80 -0.36
CA LEU A 341 30.37 -3.59 -1.61
C LEU A 341 30.33 -4.86 -2.45
N LEU A 342 29.36 -4.92 -3.35
CA LEU A 342 29.25 -6.00 -4.34
C LEU A 342 30.13 -5.72 -5.55
N THR A 343 30.99 -6.67 -5.91
CA THR A 343 32.04 -6.46 -6.93
C THR A 343 31.87 -7.29 -8.19
N LYS A 344 31.01 -8.31 -8.19
CA LYS A 344 30.75 -9.19 -9.35
C LYS A 344 29.28 -9.59 -9.44
N GLU A 345 28.75 -9.58 -10.67
CA GLU A 345 27.37 -10.01 -10.99
C GLU A 345 27.10 -11.47 -10.59
N GLU A 346 28.12 -12.33 -10.68
CA GLU A 346 28.04 -13.75 -10.31
C GLU A 346 27.96 -13.98 -8.79
N GLY A 347 27.97 -12.92 -7.98
CA GLY A 347 27.78 -12.97 -6.54
C GLY A 347 29.08 -12.92 -5.75
N GLU A 348 29.62 -11.72 -5.57
CA GLU A 348 30.77 -11.47 -4.69
C GLU A 348 30.56 -10.21 -3.87
N LEU A 349 30.75 -10.32 -2.56
CA LEU A 349 30.85 -9.22 -1.61
C LEU A 349 32.31 -9.05 -1.20
N SER A 350 32.87 -7.86 -1.45
CA SER A 350 34.27 -7.56 -1.14
C SER A 350 34.40 -6.61 0.05
N LYS A 351 35.45 -6.79 0.85
CA LYS A 351 35.85 -5.88 1.94
C LYS A 351 37.07 -5.06 1.55
N ILE A 352 36.96 -3.74 1.66
CA ILE A 352 38.09 -2.82 1.62
C ILE A 352 38.54 -2.54 3.06
N ASP A 353 39.83 -2.73 3.33
CA ASP A 353 40.45 -2.30 4.58
C ASP A 353 40.76 -0.79 4.53
N PRO A 354 40.13 0.04 5.37
CA PRO A 354 40.29 1.49 5.36
C PRO A 354 41.66 1.95 5.88
N ARG A 355 42.49 1.07 6.46
CA ARG A 355 43.86 1.43 6.85
C ARG A 355 44.83 1.33 5.67
N THR A 356 44.62 0.33 4.82
CA THR A 356 45.53 0.01 3.70
C THR A 356 44.97 0.41 2.34
N ASN A 357 43.68 0.73 2.24
CA ASN A 357 42.95 1.01 1.00
C ASN A 357 43.03 -0.16 0.00
N ARG A 358 43.06 -1.39 0.50
CA ARG A 358 43.12 -2.61 -0.32
C ARG A 358 41.90 -3.47 -0.08
N VAL A 359 41.46 -4.17 -1.12
CA VAL A 359 40.51 -5.27 -0.96
C VAL A 359 41.23 -6.41 -0.23
N THR A 360 40.67 -6.84 0.90
CA THR A 360 41.30 -7.81 1.81
C THR A 360 40.51 -9.10 1.98
N LEU A 361 39.24 -9.11 1.58
CA LEU A 361 38.36 -10.27 1.72
C LEU A 361 37.33 -10.29 0.59
N HIS A 362 37.01 -11.50 0.14
CA HIS A 362 35.92 -11.79 -0.79
C HIS A 362 35.02 -12.85 -0.17
N ILE A 363 33.73 -12.57 -0.10
CA ILE A 363 32.69 -13.47 0.40
C ILE A 363 31.77 -13.80 -0.76
N LYS A 364 31.54 -15.10 -0.99
CA LYS A 364 30.56 -15.55 -1.98
C LYS A 364 29.15 -15.25 -1.49
N VAL A 365 28.36 -14.59 -2.33
CA VAL A 365 26.92 -14.34 -2.13
C VAL A 365 26.14 -14.88 -3.32
N GLU A 366 24.82 -14.86 -3.27
CA GLU A 366 24.00 -15.26 -4.41
C GLU A 366 24.17 -14.28 -5.59
N PRO A 367 24.16 -14.75 -6.86
CA PRO A 367 24.10 -13.87 -8.04
C PRO A 367 22.85 -12.99 -8.02
N ASN A 368 22.89 -11.82 -8.67
CA ASN A 368 21.81 -10.83 -8.65
C ASN A 368 21.55 -10.24 -7.24
N SER A 369 22.62 -10.09 -6.46
CA SER A 369 22.60 -9.29 -5.24
C SER A 369 22.74 -7.81 -5.59
N TYR A 370 22.03 -6.91 -4.90
CA TYR A 370 21.98 -5.47 -5.29
C TYR A 370 22.41 -4.51 -4.17
N ALA A 371 21.67 -4.45 -3.06
CA ALA A 371 21.96 -3.55 -1.96
C ALA A 371 22.64 -4.28 -0.80
N VAL A 372 23.55 -3.60 -0.10
CA VAL A 372 24.21 -4.06 1.13
C VAL A 372 24.11 -2.99 2.21
N ALA A 373 23.72 -3.41 3.42
CA ALA A 373 23.68 -2.54 4.60
C ALA A 373 24.25 -3.28 5.82
N PHE A 374 24.91 -2.53 6.72
CA PHE A 374 25.42 -3.05 7.97
C PHE A 374 24.52 -2.65 9.14
N GLY A 375 24.22 -3.59 10.02
CA GLY A 375 23.60 -3.32 11.30
C GLY A 375 23.17 -4.59 12.02
N PHE A 376 22.87 -4.46 13.32
CA PHE A 376 22.63 -5.60 14.21
C PHE A 376 23.75 -6.66 14.16
N GLY A 377 25.00 -6.24 13.95
CA GLY A 377 26.19 -7.10 13.94
C GLY A 377 26.37 -7.96 12.69
N ALA A 378 25.62 -7.71 11.61
CA ALA A 378 25.71 -8.46 10.35
C ALA A 378 25.62 -7.52 9.14
N LEU A 379 26.03 -8.02 7.97
CA LEU A 379 25.65 -7.41 6.70
C LEU A 379 24.38 -8.07 6.18
N TRP A 380 23.54 -7.27 5.55
CA TRP A 380 22.27 -7.66 4.97
C TRP A 380 22.29 -7.31 3.50
N ILE A 381 21.91 -8.25 2.63
CA ILE A 381 22.06 -8.11 1.18
C ILE A 381 20.77 -8.50 0.47
N THR A 382 20.21 -7.59 -0.33
CA THR A 382 19.02 -7.89 -1.14
C THR A 382 19.39 -8.76 -2.34
N ASN A 383 18.52 -9.73 -2.67
CA ASN A 383 18.57 -10.51 -3.89
C ASN A 383 17.22 -10.38 -4.62
N THR A 384 17.22 -9.64 -5.73
CA THR A 384 15.99 -9.32 -6.46
C THR A 384 15.38 -10.56 -7.10
N LYS A 385 16.21 -11.45 -7.67
CA LYS A 385 15.74 -12.63 -8.40
C LYS A 385 15.13 -13.69 -7.50
N ASN A 386 15.71 -13.88 -6.31
CA ASN A 386 15.28 -14.88 -5.35
C ASN A 386 14.24 -14.37 -4.35
N ASN A 387 13.85 -13.09 -4.43
CA ASN A 387 12.91 -12.43 -3.51
C ASN A 387 13.33 -12.65 -2.05
N SER A 388 14.60 -12.33 -1.75
CA SER A 388 15.20 -12.61 -0.45
C SER A 388 16.19 -11.55 0.02
N VAL A 389 16.39 -11.49 1.34
CA VAL A 389 17.51 -10.78 1.97
C VAL A 389 18.45 -11.81 2.61
N GLN A 390 19.71 -11.78 2.22
CA GLN A 390 20.78 -12.61 2.76
C GLN A 390 21.38 -11.95 4.01
N GLN A 391 21.69 -12.76 5.03
CA GLN A 391 22.46 -12.33 6.20
C GLN A 391 23.88 -12.87 6.10
N VAL A 392 24.88 -12.01 6.21
CA VAL A 392 26.31 -12.38 6.24
C VAL A 392 26.87 -12.17 7.64
N ASP A 393 27.46 -13.22 8.18
CA ASP A 393 28.17 -13.21 9.46
C ASP A 393 29.62 -12.78 9.24
N LEU A 394 30.02 -11.66 9.85
CA LEU A 394 31.35 -11.07 9.69
C LEU A 394 32.47 -11.82 10.42
N LYS A 395 32.14 -12.70 11.38
CA LYS A 395 33.13 -13.56 12.04
C LYS A 395 33.40 -14.82 11.21
N LYS A 396 32.35 -15.35 10.57
CA LYS A 396 32.44 -16.53 9.70
C LYS A 396 32.82 -16.19 8.26
N ASN A 397 32.69 -14.93 7.87
CA ASN A 397 32.90 -14.46 6.50
C ASN A 397 32.05 -15.24 5.48
N SER A 398 30.78 -15.49 5.81
CA SER A 398 29.89 -16.29 4.97
C SER A 398 28.42 -15.87 5.14
N VAL A 399 27.62 -16.13 4.10
CA VAL A 399 26.14 -16.08 4.20
C VAL A 399 25.69 -17.17 5.19
N VAL A 400 24.86 -16.78 6.17
CA VAL A 400 24.33 -17.67 7.22
C VAL A 400 22.82 -17.82 7.17
N ALA A 401 22.11 -16.96 6.43
CA ALA A 401 20.68 -17.07 6.20
C ALA A 401 20.29 -16.41 4.87
N SER A 402 19.20 -16.90 4.26
CA SER A 402 18.51 -16.27 3.13
C SER A 402 17.02 -16.22 3.47
N ILE A 403 16.48 -15.02 3.64
CA ILE A 403 15.17 -14.76 4.25
C ILE A 403 14.22 -14.28 3.16
N LYS A 404 13.08 -14.95 2.99
CA LYS A 404 12.09 -14.58 1.96
C LYS A 404 11.37 -13.29 2.32
N VAL A 405 11.23 -12.41 1.34
CA VAL A 405 10.55 -11.11 1.44
C VAL A 405 9.60 -10.93 0.25
N GLY A 406 9.05 -9.73 0.06
CA GLY A 406 8.29 -9.38 -1.13
C GLY A 406 9.12 -9.45 -2.41
N LYS A 407 8.49 -9.14 -3.54
CA LYS A 407 9.07 -9.36 -4.87
C LYS A 407 10.02 -8.25 -5.32
N GLU A 408 11.11 -8.65 -5.97
CA GLU A 408 12.19 -7.77 -6.41
C GLU A 408 12.65 -6.78 -5.31
N PRO A 409 13.12 -7.30 -4.14
CA PRO A 409 13.65 -6.45 -3.08
C PRO A 409 14.92 -5.77 -3.60
N ARG A 410 14.92 -4.45 -3.70
CA ARG A 410 16.06 -3.70 -4.27
C ARG A 410 16.78 -2.86 -3.24
N PHE A 411 16.09 -1.91 -2.62
CA PHE A 411 16.68 -0.99 -1.65
C PHE A 411 16.53 -1.49 -0.23
N LEU A 412 17.49 -1.14 0.63
CA LEU A 412 17.65 -1.70 1.95
C LEU A 412 18.08 -0.63 2.96
N ALA A 413 17.40 -0.60 4.11
CA ALA A 413 17.80 0.23 5.25
C ALA A 413 17.73 -0.56 6.55
N VAL A 414 18.57 -0.17 7.52
CA VAL A 414 18.64 -0.83 8.83
C VAL A 414 18.39 0.20 9.92
N GLY A 415 17.46 -0.10 10.82
CA GLY A 415 17.09 0.80 11.91
C GLY A 415 15.77 0.40 12.55
N ARG A 416 15.43 1.04 13.67
CA ARG A 416 14.17 0.78 14.40
C ARG A 416 13.87 -0.71 14.62
N ASN A 417 14.89 -1.42 15.12
CA ASN A 417 14.85 -2.86 15.41
C ASN A 417 14.47 -3.74 14.21
N GLY A 418 14.73 -3.29 12.98
CA GLY A 418 14.41 -4.05 11.79
C GLY A 418 15.32 -3.77 10.61
N ILE A 419 15.30 -4.69 9.67
CA ILE A 419 15.85 -4.53 8.33
C ILE A 419 14.66 -4.29 7.41
N TRP A 420 14.70 -3.21 6.65
CA TRP A 420 13.61 -2.74 5.82
C TRP A 420 14.01 -2.81 4.36
N THR A 421 13.20 -3.47 3.55
CA THR A 421 13.46 -3.57 2.11
C THR A 421 12.26 -3.09 1.30
N LEU A 422 12.51 -2.27 0.27
CA LEU A 422 11.53 -1.89 -0.73
C LEU A 422 11.44 -2.98 -1.80
N ASN A 423 10.25 -3.55 -1.97
CA ASN A 423 9.94 -4.60 -2.92
C ASN A 423 9.29 -3.98 -4.16
N GLN A 424 10.04 -3.87 -5.24
CA GLN A 424 9.67 -3.04 -6.39
C GLN A 424 8.55 -3.62 -7.24
N GLU A 425 8.50 -4.95 -7.44
CA GLU A 425 7.51 -5.57 -8.32
C GLU A 425 6.11 -5.54 -7.69
N ASP A 426 6.00 -5.73 -6.38
CA ASP A 426 4.71 -5.77 -5.68
C ASP A 426 4.34 -4.46 -4.95
N GLY A 427 5.24 -3.47 -4.91
CA GLY A 427 4.97 -2.16 -4.32
C GLY A 427 4.90 -2.14 -2.80
N THR A 428 5.46 -3.16 -2.14
CA THR A 428 5.41 -3.33 -0.69
C THR A 428 6.74 -3.03 0.00
N VAL A 429 6.72 -2.95 1.33
CA VAL A 429 7.91 -2.95 2.18
C VAL A 429 7.91 -4.16 3.09
N SER A 430 9.03 -4.88 3.18
CA SER A 430 9.22 -5.93 4.17
C SER A 430 10.09 -5.46 5.33
N LYS A 431 9.61 -5.64 6.57
CA LYS A 431 10.38 -5.50 7.82
C LYS A 431 10.82 -6.89 8.29
N ILE A 432 12.11 -7.10 8.44
CA ILE A 432 12.71 -8.33 8.96
C ILE A 432 13.18 -8.08 10.39
N ASP A 433 12.80 -8.96 11.32
CA ASP A 433 13.38 -9.00 12.66
C ASP A 433 14.80 -9.58 12.61
N PRO A 434 15.83 -8.87 13.09
CA PRO A 434 17.23 -9.31 12.99
C PRO A 434 17.53 -10.59 13.79
N VAL A 435 16.73 -10.91 14.80
CA VAL A 435 16.91 -12.04 15.71
C VAL A 435 16.07 -13.23 15.27
N THR A 436 14.75 -13.05 15.17
CA THR A 436 13.79 -14.14 14.87
C THR A 436 13.70 -14.47 13.40
N LYS A 437 14.11 -13.54 12.53
CA LYS A 437 13.96 -13.60 11.06
C LYS A 437 12.50 -13.56 10.59
N GLU A 438 11.57 -13.24 11.48
CA GLU A 438 10.18 -13.01 11.10
C GLU A 438 10.08 -11.80 10.17
N VAL A 439 9.19 -11.92 9.18
CA VAL A 439 8.97 -10.89 8.16
C VAL A 439 7.55 -10.37 8.25
N LYS A 440 7.42 -9.05 8.33
CA LYS A 440 6.13 -8.34 8.21
C LYS A 440 6.13 -7.54 6.92
N THR A 441 5.09 -7.70 6.11
CA THR A 441 4.91 -6.96 4.86
C THR A 441 3.90 -5.84 5.05
N ILE A 442 4.23 -4.66 4.53
CA ILE A 442 3.41 -3.46 4.58
C ILE A 442 3.13 -3.06 3.14
N ASP A 443 1.86 -2.94 2.78
CA ASP A 443 1.47 -2.42 1.47
C ASP A 443 1.66 -0.90 1.43
N VAL A 444 2.40 -0.43 0.43
CA VAL A 444 2.73 0.99 0.23
C VAL A 444 2.18 1.50 -1.11
N ASP A 445 1.69 0.61 -1.99
CA ASP A 445 1.13 0.93 -3.31
C ASP A 445 2.10 1.73 -4.21
N VAL A 446 3.37 1.31 -4.23
CA VAL A 446 4.44 2.00 -4.96
C VAL A 446 5.18 1.10 -5.95
N GLU A 447 4.46 0.17 -6.58
CA GLU A 447 5.05 -0.74 -7.56
C GLU A 447 5.73 0.01 -8.72
N GLY A 448 6.90 -0.47 -9.13
CA GLY A 448 7.73 0.14 -10.17
C GLY A 448 9.22 0.07 -9.88
N SER A 449 10.03 0.55 -10.83
CA SER A 449 11.49 0.56 -10.72
C SER A 449 12.03 1.88 -10.15
N GLY A 450 13.28 1.86 -9.68
CA GLY A 450 13.91 2.96 -8.96
C GLY A 450 13.32 3.21 -7.57
N GLY A 451 13.80 4.25 -6.90
CA GLY A 451 13.40 4.63 -5.55
C GLY A 451 14.53 4.50 -4.52
N ASP A 452 14.16 4.57 -3.25
CA ASP A 452 15.05 4.38 -2.12
C ASP A 452 14.24 4.20 -0.83
N ILE A 453 14.89 3.74 0.23
CA ILE A 453 14.30 3.57 1.56
C ILE A 453 15.24 4.08 2.65
N ALA A 454 14.71 4.86 3.60
CA ALA A 454 15.48 5.35 4.75
C ALA A 454 14.70 5.18 6.04
N VAL A 455 15.42 4.98 7.14
CA VAL A 455 14.85 4.87 8.48
C VAL A 455 15.22 6.13 9.26
N GLY A 456 14.20 6.86 9.73
CA GLY A 456 14.34 8.00 10.62
C GLY A 456 14.12 7.65 12.09
N ASP A 457 14.07 8.69 12.93
CA ASP A 457 13.91 8.54 14.38
C ASP A 457 12.49 8.07 14.76
N LYS A 458 11.49 8.40 13.94
CA LYS A 458 10.05 8.12 14.14
C LYS A 458 9.47 7.22 13.05
N TYR A 459 9.89 7.40 11.81
CA TYR A 459 9.24 6.75 10.67
C TYR A 459 10.23 6.04 9.74
N VAL A 460 9.68 5.22 8.84
CA VAL A 460 10.39 4.69 7.68
C VAL A 460 9.87 5.40 6.45
N TYR A 461 10.77 5.81 5.57
CA TYR A 461 10.47 6.63 4.41
C TYR A 461 10.77 5.84 3.15
N VAL A 462 9.81 5.81 2.23
CA VAL A 462 9.93 5.16 0.94
C VAL A 462 9.80 6.22 -0.13
N ARG A 463 10.82 6.31 -0.99
CA ARG A 463 10.84 7.19 -2.14
C ARG A 463 10.59 6.31 -3.37
N ALA A 464 9.57 6.60 -4.17
CA ALA A 464 9.25 5.82 -5.37
C ALA A 464 8.81 6.71 -6.55
N LYS A 465 8.61 6.09 -7.73
CA LYS A 465 8.08 6.80 -8.91
C LYS A 465 6.59 7.07 -8.77
N LYS A 466 5.80 6.05 -8.43
CA LYS A 466 4.33 6.14 -8.34
C LYS A 466 3.86 7.11 -7.26
N THR A 467 4.65 7.26 -6.19
CA THR A 467 4.46 8.25 -5.13
C THR A 467 5.82 8.78 -4.73
N LEU A 468 5.97 10.11 -4.73
CA LEU A 468 7.25 10.78 -4.48
C LEU A 468 7.83 10.38 -3.11
N LEU A 469 7.00 10.40 -2.06
CA LEU A 469 7.39 9.97 -0.72
C LEU A 469 6.21 9.34 0.03
N SER A 470 6.41 8.14 0.58
CA SER A 470 5.49 7.49 1.53
C SER A 470 6.16 7.39 2.90
N VAL A 471 5.39 7.67 3.95
CA VAL A 471 5.83 7.64 5.35
C VAL A 471 5.14 6.50 6.06
N ILE A 472 5.92 5.59 6.64
CA ILE A 472 5.44 4.40 7.34
C ILE A 472 5.67 4.58 8.83
N ASP A 473 4.61 4.36 9.61
CA ASP A 473 4.69 4.15 11.05
C ASP A 473 5.11 2.70 11.32
N PRO A 474 6.34 2.47 11.80
CA PRO A 474 6.92 1.13 11.93
C PRO A 474 6.43 0.35 13.15
N GLU A 475 5.75 1.02 14.09
CA GLU A 475 5.10 0.39 15.24
C GLU A 475 3.72 -0.13 14.84
N ARG A 476 2.98 0.68 14.06
CA ARG A 476 1.66 0.30 13.54
C ARG A 476 1.72 -0.56 12.29
N GLY A 477 2.85 -0.54 11.57
CA GLY A 477 3.02 -1.27 10.32
C GLY A 477 2.14 -0.72 9.18
N LYS A 478 1.98 0.61 9.09
CA LYS A 478 1.09 1.25 8.10
C LYS A 478 1.64 2.56 7.56
N VAL A 479 1.21 2.93 6.36
CA VAL A 479 1.49 4.24 5.76
C VAL A 479 0.63 5.32 6.45
N THR A 480 1.27 6.36 6.96
CA THR A 480 0.61 7.47 7.68
C THR A 480 0.61 8.78 6.90
N ALA A 481 1.46 8.93 5.90
CA ALA A 481 1.44 10.07 4.98
C ALA A 481 1.97 9.67 3.60
N ARG A 482 1.50 10.37 2.58
CA ARG A 482 1.98 10.27 1.19
C ARG A 482 2.14 11.68 0.62
N TYR A 483 3.16 11.87 -0.20
CA TYR A 483 3.46 13.13 -0.85
C TYR A 483 3.63 12.98 -2.35
N GLY A 484 3.18 14.01 -3.07
CA GLY A 484 3.42 14.23 -4.49
C GLY A 484 3.88 15.68 -4.76
N PRO A 485 3.85 16.17 -6.00
CA PRO A 485 3.44 15.45 -7.20
C PRO A 485 4.38 14.30 -7.55
N ILE A 486 3.88 13.36 -8.35
CA ILE A 486 4.68 12.29 -8.95
C ILE A 486 5.91 12.90 -9.64
N ALA A 487 7.07 12.32 -9.36
CA ALA A 487 8.33 12.59 -10.05
C ALA A 487 8.97 11.24 -10.43
N GLY A 488 10.06 11.29 -11.19
CA GLY A 488 10.87 10.16 -11.66
C GLY A 488 11.48 9.33 -10.54
N SER A 489 12.65 8.70 -10.73
CA SER A 489 13.34 8.03 -9.61
C SER A 489 14.12 9.06 -8.76
N GLY A 490 14.70 8.66 -7.63
CA GLY A 490 15.33 9.53 -6.65
C GLY A 490 15.58 8.79 -5.35
N ALA A 491 16.09 9.50 -4.35
CA ALA A 491 16.52 8.95 -3.08
C ALA A 491 15.91 9.65 -1.87
N VAL A 492 16.04 9.02 -0.70
CA VAL A 492 15.64 9.60 0.58
C VAL A 492 16.71 9.36 1.63
N ALA A 493 17.01 10.37 2.43
CA ALA A 493 17.91 10.25 3.57
C ALA A 493 17.35 11.01 4.76
N VAL A 494 17.61 10.49 5.96
CA VAL A 494 17.19 11.15 7.22
C VAL A 494 18.43 11.54 8.00
N GLU A 495 18.45 12.79 8.46
CA GLU A 495 19.54 13.36 9.25
C GLU A 495 18.96 14.30 10.31
N HIS A 496 19.19 14.02 11.59
CA HIS A 496 18.77 14.84 12.73
C HIS A 496 17.29 15.33 12.65
N GLY A 497 16.35 14.40 12.44
CA GLY A 497 14.92 14.71 12.34
C GLY A 497 14.50 15.47 11.08
N HIS A 498 15.38 15.54 10.08
CA HIS A 498 15.08 16.12 8.77
C HIS A 498 15.15 15.05 7.68
N VAL A 499 14.11 15.02 6.84
CA VAL A 499 13.98 14.09 5.73
C VAL A 499 14.34 14.81 4.45
N TRP A 500 15.40 14.37 3.80
CA TRP A 500 15.85 14.88 2.51
C TRP A 500 15.32 13.98 1.41
N VAL A 501 14.71 14.55 0.38
CA VAL A 501 14.09 13.81 -0.74
C VAL A 501 14.57 14.40 -2.05
N THR A 502 15.13 13.58 -2.94
CA THR A 502 15.52 14.00 -4.29
C THR A 502 14.49 13.58 -5.33
N ALA A 503 14.34 14.43 -6.35
CA ALA A 503 13.74 14.11 -7.63
C ALA A 503 14.66 14.60 -8.74
N HIS A 504 15.46 13.68 -9.28
CA HIS A 504 16.48 14.01 -10.26
C HIS A 504 15.91 14.54 -11.58
N ASP A 505 14.71 14.10 -11.94
CA ASP A 505 14.02 14.41 -13.19
C ASP A 505 13.53 15.86 -13.26
N ILE A 506 13.38 16.49 -12.10
CA ILE A 506 13.01 17.90 -11.99
C ILE A 506 14.01 18.72 -11.17
N ASN A 507 15.22 18.19 -10.96
CA ASN A 507 16.34 18.92 -10.37
C ASN A 507 16.06 19.47 -8.96
N LYS A 508 15.26 18.76 -8.16
CA LYS A 508 14.81 19.24 -6.84
C LYS A 508 15.28 18.36 -5.69
N VAL A 509 15.52 19.04 -4.58
CA VAL A 509 15.68 18.43 -3.25
C VAL A 509 14.75 19.12 -2.28
N TRP A 510 13.91 18.36 -1.59
CA TRP A 510 13.07 18.87 -0.51
C TRP A 510 13.62 18.44 0.84
N VAL A 511 13.42 19.29 1.84
CA VAL A 511 13.70 18.99 3.24
C VAL A 511 12.39 19.08 4.00
N LEU A 512 12.00 18.00 4.65
CA LEU A 512 10.84 17.94 5.54
C LEU A 512 11.31 17.80 6.99
N LYS A 513 10.44 18.12 7.92
CA LYS A 513 10.62 17.80 9.34
C LYS A 513 9.91 16.49 9.66
N GLU A 514 10.57 15.63 10.42
CA GLU A 514 10.01 14.40 11.00
C GLU A 514 9.19 14.66 12.29
#